data_AF-A0A963SUF5-F1
#
_entry.id   AF-A0A963SUF5-F1
#
_cell.length_a   1.000
_cell.length_b   1.000
_cell.length_c   1.000
_cell.angle_alpha   90.00
_cell.angle_beta   90.00
_cell.angle_gamma   90.00
#
_symmetry.space_group_name_H-M   'P 1'
#
loop_
_entity.id
_entity.type
_entity.pdbx_description
1 polymer ?
#
loop_
_entity_poly.entity_id
_entity_poly.type
_entity_poly.pdbx_seq_one_letter_code
_entity_poly.pdbx_strand_id
1 'polypeptide(L)'
;EYRDGQLEAINLPDGRMVAEYSGGPGITRFRAEYFHQDHLGDTRLGFSDFNQNGRIDLEEENPSTPLNELEITQESHYYPFGMGQMGPWYATVAPENRYLYNGKELNGDYGANLYEYGARWYDPAVGRFTGVDP
;
A
#
# COMPACT_ATOMS: atom_id res chain seq x y z
N GLU A 1 6.82 -1.41 10.60
CA GLU A 1 5.46 -1.64 11.08
C GLU A 1 5.37 -3.02 11.73
N TYR A 2 4.76 -3.08 12.91
CA TYR A 2 4.48 -4.32 13.62
C TYR A 2 2.97 -4.52 13.66
N ARG A 3 2.52 -5.75 13.43
CA ARG A 3 1.11 -6.15 13.54
C ARG A 3 1.05 -7.39 14.43
N ASP A 4 0.19 -7.36 15.44
CA ASP A 4 0.01 -8.46 16.42
C ASP A 4 1.32 -8.98 17.05
N GLY A 5 2.28 -8.09 17.28
CA GLY A 5 3.58 -8.44 17.87
C GLY A 5 4.59 -9.08 16.92
N GLN A 6 4.24 -9.21 15.63
CA GLN A 6 5.15 -9.65 14.56
C GLN A 6 5.55 -8.49 13.67
N LEU A 7 6.76 -8.56 13.10
CA LEU A 7 7.22 -7.56 12.13
C LEU A 7 6.45 -7.79 10.83
N GLU A 8 5.71 -6.80 10.36
CA GLU A 8 4.97 -6.91 9.10
C GLU A 8 5.82 -6.38 7.94
N ALA A 9 6.36 -5.17 8.11
CA ALA A 9 7.20 -4.55 7.10
C ALA A 9 8.21 -3.55 7.69
N ILE A 10 9.29 -3.29 6.97
CA ILE A 10 10.23 -2.20 7.23
C ILE A 10 10.05 -1.18 6.11
N ASN A 11 9.57 0.02 6.44
CA ASN A 11 9.33 1.07 5.45
C ASN A 11 10.65 1.70 4.99
N LEU A 12 10.77 1.91 3.69
CA LEU A 12 11.87 2.55 3.00
C LEU A 12 11.34 3.77 2.23
N PRO A 13 12.20 4.68 1.73
CA PRO A 13 11.74 5.84 0.95
C PRO A 13 10.94 5.46 -0.30
N ASP A 14 11.36 4.41 -1.00
CA ASP A 14 10.81 4.02 -2.31
C ASP A 14 9.91 2.77 -2.23
N GLY A 15 9.59 2.28 -1.03
CA GLY A 15 9.01 0.96 -0.86
C GLY A 15 9.01 0.46 0.58
N ARG A 16 8.97 -0.86 0.74
CA ARG A 16 9.12 -1.54 2.02
C ARG A 16 9.66 -2.94 1.87
N MET A 17 10.33 -3.44 2.91
CA MET A 17 10.68 -4.85 3.03
C MET A 17 9.60 -5.56 3.83
N VAL A 18 8.81 -6.40 3.17
CA VAL A 18 7.77 -7.23 3.80
C VAL A 18 8.43 -8.47 4.40
N ALA A 19 8.14 -8.74 5.67
CA ALA A 19 8.61 -9.94 6.34
C ALA A 19 7.64 -11.11 6.06
N GLU A 20 8.20 -12.27 5.71
CA GLU A 20 7.41 -13.48 5.48
C GLU A 20 7.70 -14.55 6.53
N TYR A 21 6.68 -15.35 6.82
CA TYR A 21 6.69 -16.36 7.87
C TYR A 21 6.21 -17.71 7.31
N SER A 22 6.81 -18.82 7.77
CA SER A 22 6.40 -20.19 7.41
C SER A 22 5.82 -20.92 8.63
N GLY A 23 4.72 -20.39 9.19
CA GLY A 23 3.96 -21.05 10.26
C GLY A 23 4.59 -21.02 11.66
N GLY A 24 5.68 -20.27 11.85
CA GLY A 24 6.33 -20.06 13.15
C GLY A 24 6.63 -18.58 13.42
N PRO A 25 7.19 -18.23 14.59
CA PRO A 25 7.42 -16.83 14.98
C PRO A 25 8.66 -16.20 14.32
N GLY A 26 9.47 -16.99 13.62
CA GLY A 26 10.68 -16.51 12.95
C GLY A 26 10.40 -16.08 11.51
N ILE A 27 11.02 -14.96 11.11
CA ILE A 27 11.01 -14.49 9.73
C ILE A 27 11.81 -15.47 8.87
N THR A 28 11.22 -15.97 7.79
CA THR A 28 11.87 -16.90 6.86
C THR A 28 12.54 -16.21 5.70
N ARG A 29 11.94 -15.12 5.20
CA ARG A 29 12.51 -14.27 4.16
C ARG A 29 11.98 -12.84 4.26
N PHE A 30 12.70 -11.92 3.62
CA PHE A 30 12.20 -10.59 3.34
C PHE A 30 11.94 -10.47 1.84
N ARG A 31 10.85 -9.80 1.49
CA ARG A 31 10.46 -9.48 0.13
C ARG A 31 10.46 -7.97 -0.05
N ALA A 32 11.12 -7.49 -1.10
CA ALA A 32 11.13 -6.07 -1.42
C ALA A 32 9.89 -5.72 -2.24
N GLU A 33 9.09 -4.79 -1.72
CA GLU A 33 7.97 -4.18 -2.41
C GLU A 33 8.31 -2.72 -2.69
N TYR A 34 8.03 -2.27 -3.91
CA TYR A 34 8.32 -0.91 -4.36
C TYR A 34 7.03 -0.18 -4.67
N PHE A 35 7.07 1.15 -4.50
CA PHE A 35 5.94 2.01 -4.78
C PHE A 35 6.27 2.97 -5.92
N HIS A 36 5.41 2.97 -6.95
CA HIS A 36 5.38 4.05 -7.92
C HIS A 36 4.46 5.16 -7.40
N GLN A 37 5.06 6.32 -7.17
CA GLN A 37 4.35 7.52 -6.74
C GLN A 37 4.23 8.51 -7.88
N ASP A 38 3.17 9.31 -7.85
CA ASP A 38 3.07 10.45 -8.76
C ASP A 38 3.83 11.69 -8.24
N HIS A 39 3.71 12.80 -8.97
CA HIS A 39 4.37 14.07 -8.65
C HIS A 39 3.95 14.71 -7.30
N LEU A 40 2.84 14.30 -6.70
CA LEU A 40 2.38 14.77 -5.40
C LEU A 40 2.75 13.80 -4.26
N GLY A 41 3.32 12.64 -4.61
CA GLY A 41 3.64 11.58 -3.66
C GLY A 41 2.48 10.62 -3.40
N ASP A 42 1.45 10.61 -4.24
CA ASP A 42 0.38 9.62 -4.14
C ASP A 42 0.90 8.25 -4.57
N THR A 43 0.77 7.23 -3.73
CA THR A 43 1.08 5.84 -4.11
C THR A 43 0.08 5.37 -5.17
N ARG A 44 0.54 5.18 -6.42
CA ARG A 44 -0.32 4.75 -7.53
C ARG A 44 -0.26 3.24 -7.76
N LEU A 45 0.93 2.67 -7.65
CA LEU A 45 1.18 1.26 -7.91
C LEU A 45 2.15 0.70 -6.87
N GLY A 46 1.81 -0.43 -6.27
CA GLY A 46 2.71 -1.28 -5.51
C GLY A 46 3.04 -2.52 -6.33
N PHE A 47 4.31 -2.91 -6.35
CA PHE A 47 4.75 -4.11 -7.05
C PHE A 47 5.97 -4.77 -6.38
N SER A 48 6.13 -6.06 -6.61
CA SER A 48 7.19 -6.87 -6.03
C SER A 48 7.45 -8.09 -6.89
N ASP A 49 8.71 -8.33 -7.22
CA ASP A 49 9.16 -9.55 -7.91
C ASP A 49 9.08 -10.74 -6.92
N PHE A 50 8.05 -11.57 -7.06
CA PHE A 50 7.76 -12.71 -6.18
C PHE A 50 8.60 -13.93 -6.55
N ASN A 51 8.82 -14.12 -7.85
CA ASN A 51 9.51 -15.29 -8.40
C ASN A 51 11.01 -15.06 -8.62
N GLN A 52 11.50 -13.84 -8.39
CA GLN A 52 12.89 -13.39 -8.50
C GLN A 52 13.48 -13.58 -9.90
N ASN A 53 12.65 -13.47 -10.94
CA ASN A 53 13.08 -13.62 -12.32
C ASN A 53 13.62 -12.30 -12.93
N GLY A 54 13.54 -11.19 -12.18
CA GLY A 54 14.00 -9.86 -12.61
C GLY A 54 13.02 -9.12 -13.53
N ARG A 55 11.78 -9.58 -13.63
CA ARG A 55 10.66 -8.94 -14.33
C ARG A 55 9.48 -8.82 -13.37
N ILE A 56 8.54 -7.94 -13.72
CA ILE A 56 7.27 -7.81 -13.01
C ILE A 56 6.20 -8.40 -13.91
N ASP A 57 5.65 -9.54 -13.50
CA ASP A 57 4.62 -10.26 -14.23
C ASP A 57 3.26 -9.54 -14.07
N LEU A 58 2.66 -9.19 -15.20
CA LEU A 58 1.34 -8.55 -15.29
C LEU A 58 0.28 -9.58 -15.70
N GLU A 59 -0.95 -9.44 -15.19
CA GLU A 59 -2.07 -10.35 -15.54
C GLU A 59 -2.30 -10.41 -17.06
N GLU A 60 -2.12 -9.27 -17.74
CA GLU A 60 -2.35 -9.15 -19.20
C GLU A 60 -1.35 -10.00 -20.01
N GLU A 61 -0.14 -10.25 -19.51
CA GLU A 61 0.85 -11.07 -20.21
C GLU A 61 0.54 -12.57 -20.12
N ASN A 62 -0.10 -13.00 -19.04
CA ASN A 62 -0.48 -14.39 -18.85
C ASN A 62 -1.76 -14.51 -18.01
N PRO A 63 -2.95 -14.57 -18.66
CA PRO A 63 -4.23 -14.63 -17.96
C PRO A 63 -4.48 -15.96 -17.23
N SER A 64 -3.53 -16.90 -17.30
CA SER A 64 -3.55 -18.14 -16.51
C SER A 64 -2.72 -18.07 -15.23
N THR A 65 -1.97 -16.98 -15.02
CA THR A 65 -1.22 -16.74 -13.78
C THR A 65 -2.21 -16.62 -12.62
N PRO A 66 -2.12 -17.48 -11.60
CA PRO A 66 -2.93 -17.35 -10.40
C PRO A 66 -2.77 -15.95 -9.78
N LEU A 67 -3.86 -15.39 -9.22
CA LEU A 67 -3.83 -14.05 -8.60
C LEU A 67 -2.71 -13.90 -7.54
N ASN A 68 -2.33 -15.00 -6.89
CA ASN A 68 -1.26 -15.03 -5.89
C ASN A 68 0.17 -15.07 -6.45
N GLU A 69 0.30 -15.13 -7.77
CA GLU A 69 1.55 -15.04 -8.52
C GLU A 69 1.63 -13.73 -9.32
N LEU A 70 0.59 -12.88 -9.26
CA LEU A 70 0.67 -11.51 -9.77
C LEU A 70 1.60 -10.69 -8.91
N GLU A 71 2.47 -9.93 -9.57
CA GLU A 71 3.53 -9.16 -8.94
C GLU A 71 3.14 -7.68 -8.75
N ILE A 72 1.92 -7.33 -9.16
CA ILE A 72 1.24 -6.10 -8.76
C ILE A 72 0.54 -6.33 -7.43
N THR A 73 1.01 -5.65 -6.38
CA THR A 73 0.53 -5.83 -5.01
C THR A 73 -0.57 -4.83 -4.65
N GLN A 74 -0.56 -3.65 -5.25
CA GLN A 74 -1.54 -2.60 -5.00
C GLN A 74 -1.72 -1.74 -6.24
N GLU A 75 -2.95 -1.38 -6.54
CA GLU A 75 -3.27 -0.33 -7.51
C GLU A 75 -4.21 0.66 -6.83
N SER A 76 -3.89 1.95 -6.93
CA SER A 76 -4.62 2.99 -6.22
C SER A 76 -4.80 4.23 -7.07
N HIS A 77 -6.07 4.61 -7.23
CA HIS A 77 -6.49 5.78 -7.97
C HIS A 77 -7.18 6.75 -7.03
N TYR A 78 -6.90 8.04 -7.19
CA TYR A 78 -7.45 9.08 -6.31
C TYR A 78 -8.25 10.11 -7.12
N TYR A 79 -9.33 10.60 -6.53
CA TYR A 79 -9.91 11.88 -6.91
C TYR A 79 -8.97 13.03 -6.50
N PRO A 80 -9.15 14.25 -7.05
CA PRO A 80 -8.23 15.36 -6.79
C PRO A 80 -7.99 15.69 -5.30
N PHE A 81 -8.98 15.42 -4.45
CA PHE A 81 -8.92 15.67 -3.00
C PHE A 81 -8.54 14.44 -2.16
N GLY A 82 -8.04 13.38 -2.78
CA GLY A 82 -7.44 12.23 -2.08
C GLY A 82 -8.39 11.09 -1.74
N MET A 83 -9.67 11.18 -2.12
CA MET A 83 -10.59 10.05 -1.99
C MET A 83 -10.19 8.96 -2.97
N GLY A 84 -10.00 7.74 -2.49
CA GLY A 84 -9.72 6.58 -3.33
C GLY A 84 -10.91 6.28 -4.26
N GLN A 85 -10.63 6.01 -5.53
CA GLN A 85 -11.64 5.57 -6.49
C GLN A 85 -11.89 4.07 -6.30
N MET A 86 -13.17 3.69 -6.36
CA MET A 86 -13.55 2.28 -6.39
C MET A 86 -13.58 1.78 -7.83
N GLY A 87 -13.01 0.61 -8.06
CA GLY A 87 -12.96 -0.02 -9.37
C GLY A 87 -12.37 -1.43 -9.28
N PRO A 88 -12.36 -2.18 -10.38
CA PRO A 88 -11.75 -3.50 -10.47
C PRO A 88 -10.22 -3.38 -10.55
N TRP A 89 -9.61 -2.77 -9.53
CA TRP A 89 -8.18 -2.61 -9.38
C TRP A 89 -7.58 -3.85 -8.74
N TYR A 90 -6.28 -4.10 -8.95
CA TYR A 90 -5.61 -5.27 -8.37
C TYR A 90 -5.79 -5.35 -6.85
N ALA A 91 -6.34 -6.49 -6.39
CA ALA A 91 -6.59 -6.79 -4.99
C ALA A 91 -5.46 -7.67 -4.41
N THR A 92 -4.94 -7.21 -3.28
CA THR A 92 -3.58 -7.40 -2.76
C THR A 92 -3.23 -8.84 -2.33
N VAL A 93 -2.11 -9.37 -2.85
CA VAL A 93 -1.42 -10.60 -2.35
C VAL A 93 -0.41 -10.31 -1.22
N ALA A 94 -0.14 -9.03 -0.99
CA ALA A 94 0.75 -8.50 0.03
C ALA A 94 -0.01 -8.00 1.28
N PRO A 95 0.68 -7.68 2.38
CA PRO A 95 0.09 -6.89 3.44
C PRO A 95 -0.48 -5.58 2.92
N GLU A 96 -1.52 -5.06 3.55
CA GLU A 96 -2.10 -3.77 3.15
C GLU A 96 -1.05 -2.65 3.31
N ASN A 97 -0.93 -1.78 2.32
CA ASN A 97 -0.17 -0.54 2.45
C ASN A 97 -1.14 0.62 2.71
N ARG A 98 -0.95 1.29 3.85
CA ARG A 98 -1.78 2.41 4.30
C ARG A 98 -1.20 3.78 3.93
N TYR A 99 0.04 3.85 3.45
CA TYR A 99 0.65 5.10 2.98
C TYR A 99 0.24 5.37 1.54
N LEU A 100 -0.76 6.25 1.38
CA LEU A 100 -1.52 6.42 0.14
C LEU A 100 -1.39 7.87 -0.39
N TYR A 101 -2.44 8.68 -0.27
CA TYR A 101 -2.48 10.06 -0.79
C TYR A 101 -1.48 10.97 -0.10
N ASN A 102 -0.71 11.75 -0.88
CA ASN A 102 0.40 12.60 -0.44
C ASN A 102 1.40 11.90 0.51
N GLY A 103 1.57 10.58 0.34
CA GLY A 103 2.38 9.73 1.22
C GLY A 103 1.93 9.73 2.68
N LYS A 104 0.65 10.04 2.97
CA LYS A 104 0.09 10.01 4.33
C LYS A 104 -0.59 8.69 4.60
N GLU A 105 -0.50 8.27 5.86
CA GLU A 105 -1.16 7.07 6.34
C GLU A 105 -2.68 7.30 6.39
N LEU A 106 -3.43 6.45 5.71
CA LEU A 106 -4.89 6.41 5.80
C LEU A 106 -5.28 5.56 7.01
N ASN A 107 -5.92 6.19 7.97
CA ASN A 107 -6.49 5.52 9.12
C ASN A 107 -7.97 5.17 8.86
N GLY A 108 -8.23 3.87 8.67
CA GLY A 108 -9.56 3.32 8.47
C GLY A 108 -10.30 2.97 9.76
N ASP A 109 -9.72 3.19 10.94
CA ASP A 109 -10.29 2.76 12.21
C ASP A 109 -11.69 3.33 12.41
N TYR A 110 -12.62 2.45 12.82
CA TYR A 110 -14.04 2.77 13.00
C TYR A 110 -14.71 3.40 11.76
N GLY A 111 -14.14 3.24 10.56
CA GLY A 111 -14.64 3.83 9.33
C GLY A 111 -14.36 5.33 9.20
N ALA A 112 -13.42 5.88 9.98
CA ALA A 112 -13.06 7.29 9.93
C ALA A 112 -12.49 7.68 8.56
N ASN A 113 -11.65 6.81 7.96
CA ASN A 113 -11.01 7.02 6.65
C ASN A 113 -10.31 8.38 6.54
N LEU A 114 -9.54 8.73 7.57
CA LEU A 114 -8.84 10.01 7.68
C LEU A 114 -7.34 9.84 7.44
N TYR A 115 -6.73 10.80 6.77
CA TYR A 115 -5.29 10.84 6.57
C TYR A 115 -4.57 11.53 7.73
N GLU A 116 -3.48 10.92 8.19
CA GLU A 116 -2.63 11.44 9.27
C GLU A 116 -1.57 12.41 8.73
N TYR A 117 -1.81 13.72 8.88
CA TYR A 117 -0.85 14.78 8.53
C TYR A 117 -0.01 15.26 9.73
N GLY A 118 0.00 14.49 10.81
CA GLY A 118 0.74 14.79 12.05
C GLY A 118 0.04 15.83 12.92
N ALA A 119 -0.06 17.09 12.46
CA ALA A 119 -0.68 18.17 13.23
C ALA A 119 -2.21 18.19 13.15
N ARG A 120 -2.76 17.68 12.04
CA ARG A 120 -4.21 17.62 11.77
C ARG A 120 -4.55 16.32 11.05
N TRP A 121 -5.82 15.93 11.13
CA TRP A 121 -6.38 14.87 10.30
C TRP A 121 -7.06 15.46 9.08
N TYR A 122 -6.90 14.82 7.93
CA TYR A 122 -7.49 15.26 6.67
C TYR A 122 -8.57 14.28 6.22
N ASP A 123 -9.77 14.80 5.97
CA ASP A 123 -10.90 14.04 5.45
C ASP A 123 -10.92 14.15 3.92
N PRO A 124 -10.62 13.06 3.20
CA PRO A 124 -10.61 13.05 1.74
C PRO A 124 -12.01 13.06 1.12
N ALA A 125 -13.06 12.67 1.85
CA ALA A 125 -14.42 12.63 1.33
C ALA A 125 -15.01 14.04 1.16
N VAL A 126 -14.64 14.97 2.04
CA VAL A 126 -15.04 16.39 1.95
C VAL A 126 -13.91 17.32 1.52
N GLY A 127 -12.67 16.83 1.43
CA GLY A 127 -11.49 17.58 1.01
C GLY A 127 -11.04 18.64 2.01
N ARG A 128 -11.10 18.36 3.31
CA ARG A 128 -10.84 19.35 4.38
C ARG A 128 -10.13 18.74 5.59
N PHE A 129 -9.39 19.57 6.32
CA PHE A 129 -8.88 19.20 7.63
C PHE A 129 -9.99 19.22 8.69
N THR A 130 -9.92 18.29 9.64
CA THR A 130 -10.89 18.16 10.74
C THR A 130 -10.73 19.23 11.82
N GLY A 131 -9.62 19.96 11.83
CA GLY A 131 -9.29 20.99 12.81
C GLY A 131 -8.77 22.29 12.21
N VAL A 132 -8.87 23.36 13.00
CA VAL A 132 -8.24 24.67 12.72
C VAL A 132 -6.73 24.50 12.70
N ASP A 133 -6.05 25.28 11.87
CA ASP A 133 -4.58 25.27 11.82
C ASP A 133 -4.00 25.69 13.18
N PRO A 134 -3.10 24.90 13.80
CA PRO A 134 -2.47 25.21 15.08
C PRO A 134 -1.61 26.47 15.11
#